data_AF-A0A514BZZ0-F1
#
_entry.id   AF-A0A514BZZ0-F1
#
_cell.length_a   1.000
_cell.length_b   1.000
_cell.length_c   1.000
_cell.angle_alpha   90.00
_cell.angle_beta   90.00
_cell.angle_gamma   90.00
#
_symmetry.space_group_name_H-M   'P 1'
#
loop_
_entity.id
_entity.type
_entity.pdbx_description
1 polymer ?
#
loop_
_entity_poly.entity_id
_entity_poly.type
_entity_poly.pdbx_seq_one_letter_code
_entity_poly.pdbx_strand_id
1 'polypeptide(L)'
;MSNRIRSLAVVSAVAFAAVGLTGATALDYPPEHTGYIYDWYHDAAKTQYGGTVSDSGCGGWGENRWVQRAYVPSGYYDTYVAFYCGPYGMEPI
;
A
#
# COMPACT_ATOMS: atom_id res chain seq x y z
N MET A 1 48.75 21.83 -12.88
CA MET A 1 48.21 20.54 -12.38
C MET A 1 46.89 20.82 -11.67
N SER A 2 45.76 20.43 -12.25
CA SER A 2 44.42 20.64 -11.66
C SER A 2 43.99 19.33 -11.01
N ASN A 3 43.94 19.31 -9.67
CA ASN A 3 43.48 18.15 -8.91
C ASN A 3 41.95 18.11 -8.93
N ARG A 4 41.40 17.20 -9.74
CA ARG A 4 39.97 16.87 -9.76
C ARG A 4 39.62 16.18 -8.45
N ILE A 5 38.85 16.85 -7.58
CA ILE A 5 38.30 16.22 -6.38
C ILE A 5 37.13 15.33 -6.83
N ARG A 6 37.41 14.03 -6.98
CA ARG A 6 36.43 12.95 -7.05
C ARG A 6 36.32 12.36 -5.66
N SER A 7 35.18 12.55 -5.00
CA SER A 7 34.76 11.71 -3.87
C SER A 7 33.23 11.77 -3.73
N LEU A 8 32.55 10.86 -4.43
CA LEU A 8 31.21 10.41 -4.08
C LEU A 8 31.34 9.60 -2.78
N ALA A 9 30.82 10.14 -1.68
CA ALA A 9 30.70 9.40 -0.41
C ALA A 9 29.22 9.13 -0.15
N VAL A 10 28.82 7.93 -0.55
CA VAL A 10 27.56 7.27 -0.21
C VAL A 10 27.59 6.93 1.28
N VAL A 11 26.79 7.58 2.11
CA VAL A 11 26.47 7.10 3.46
C VAL A 11 25.09 7.58 3.89
N SER A 12 24.12 6.68 3.95
CA SER A 12 23.43 6.36 5.21
C SER A 12 22.42 5.24 4.95
N ALA A 13 22.74 4.06 5.46
CA ALA A 13 21.79 2.98 5.60
C ALA A 13 20.75 3.41 6.64
N VAL A 14 19.51 3.58 6.21
CA VAL A 14 18.40 3.74 7.15
C VAL A 14 17.73 2.38 7.27
N ALA A 15 18.19 1.62 8.25
CA ALA A 15 17.49 0.46 8.74
C ALA A 15 16.27 0.96 9.51
N PHE A 16 15.11 0.96 8.87
CA PHE A 16 13.84 1.06 9.58
C PHE A 16 13.25 -0.32 9.72
N ALA A 17 13.14 -0.71 10.99
CA ALA A 17 12.57 -1.95 11.44
C ALA A 17 11.19 -2.17 10.80
N ALA A 18 11.00 -3.38 10.28
CA ALA A 18 9.68 -3.95 10.10
C ALA A 18 9.06 -4.13 11.49
N VAL A 19 8.46 -3.06 12.01
CA VAL A 19 7.56 -3.16 13.16
C VAL A 19 6.29 -3.78 12.61
N GLY A 20 6.18 -5.09 12.76
CA GLY A 20 4.92 -5.79 12.60
C GLY A 20 3.87 -5.10 13.47
N LEU A 21 2.92 -4.44 12.83
CA LEU A 21 1.66 -4.11 13.46
C LEU A 21 0.86 -5.41 13.62
N THR A 22 1.20 -6.16 14.66
CA THR A 22 0.26 -7.10 15.28
C THR A 22 -0.74 -6.27 16.07
N GLY A 23 -1.95 -6.05 15.56
CA GLY A 23 -2.97 -5.40 16.36
C GLY A 23 -4.09 -4.66 15.64
N ALA A 24 -4.57 -5.17 14.50
CA ALA A 24 -5.98 -5.01 14.19
C ALA A 24 -6.58 -6.40 14.35
N THR A 25 -7.55 -6.55 15.26
CA THR A 25 -8.49 -7.66 15.19
C THR A 25 -9.24 -7.48 13.89
N ALA A 26 -8.66 -7.97 12.80
CA ALA A 26 -9.32 -8.00 11.50
C ALA A 26 -10.61 -8.75 11.74
N LEU A 27 -11.75 -8.07 11.57
CA LEU A 27 -12.94 -8.78 11.14
C LEU A 27 -12.48 -9.66 9.97
N ASP A 28 -12.75 -10.96 10.04
CA ASP A 28 -12.27 -11.98 9.10
C ASP A 28 -12.97 -11.82 7.73
N TYR A 29 -12.89 -10.62 7.17
CA TYR A 29 -13.30 -10.32 5.81
C TYR A 29 -12.23 -10.92 4.90
N PRO A 30 -12.64 -11.77 3.95
CA PRO A 30 -11.69 -12.35 3.04
C PRO A 30 -11.05 -11.23 2.19
N PRO A 31 -9.86 -11.46 1.61
CA PRO A 31 -9.11 -10.41 0.91
C PRO A 31 -9.92 -9.70 -0.16
N GLU A 32 -10.79 -10.41 -0.89
CA GLU A 32 -11.71 -9.90 -1.91
C GLU A 32 -12.74 -8.89 -1.38
N HIS A 33 -12.99 -8.86 -0.08
CA HIS A 33 -13.88 -7.92 0.61
C HIS A 33 -13.12 -6.85 1.40
N THR A 34 -11.79 -6.91 1.45
CA THR A 34 -10.99 -5.91 2.19
C THR A 34 -10.45 -4.88 1.22
N GLY A 35 -10.86 -3.63 1.35
CA GLY A 35 -10.39 -2.49 0.56
C GLY A 35 -9.13 -1.87 1.15
N TYR A 36 -8.22 -1.43 0.28
CA TYR A 36 -6.92 -0.88 0.68
C TYR A 36 -6.64 0.52 0.13
N ILE A 37 -5.77 1.22 0.85
CA ILE A 37 -4.96 2.33 0.35
C ILE A 37 -3.59 1.78 -0.02
N TYR A 38 -3.06 2.23 -1.16
CA TYR A 38 -1.79 1.82 -1.72
C TYR A 38 -0.86 3.04 -1.84
N ASP A 39 0.22 3.00 -1.09
CA ASP A 39 1.35 3.91 -1.31
C ASP A 39 2.33 3.21 -2.24
N TRP A 40 2.53 3.75 -3.45
CA TRP A 40 3.35 3.11 -4.48
C TRP A 40 4.63 3.89 -4.79
N TYR A 41 5.63 3.14 -5.26
CA TYR A 41 7.00 3.62 -5.44
C TYR A 41 7.51 3.28 -6.85
N HIS A 42 8.43 4.08 -7.38
CA HIS A 42 9.03 3.85 -8.70
C HIS A 42 10.09 2.73 -8.71
N ASP A 43 10.58 2.33 -7.54
CA ASP A 43 11.64 1.34 -7.36
C ASP A 43 11.33 0.34 -6.25
N ALA A 44 11.92 -0.86 -6.37
CA ALA A 44 11.74 -1.94 -5.40
C ALA A 44 12.33 -1.63 -4.02
N ALA A 45 13.32 -0.73 -3.94
CA ALA A 45 13.88 -0.29 -2.66
C ALA A 45 13.00 0.78 -1.97
N LYS A 46 11.88 1.17 -2.59
CA LYS A 46 10.89 2.14 -2.09
C LYS A 46 11.51 3.48 -1.71
N THR A 47 12.51 3.91 -2.48
CA THR A 47 13.23 5.17 -2.23
C THR A 47 12.60 6.36 -2.95
N GLN A 48 11.88 6.11 -4.04
CA GLN A 48 11.20 7.11 -4.86
C GLN A 48 9.69 6.94 -4.77
N TYR A 49 9.06 7.75 -3.92
CA TYR A 49 7.61 7.77 -3.78
C TYR A 49 6.93 8.26 -5.05
N GLY A 50 5.93 7.50 -5.52
CA GLY A 50 5.17 7.81 -6.74
C GLY A 50 3.80 8.42 -6.44
N GLY A 51 3.13 7.98 -5.37
CA GLY A 51 1.84 8.52 -4.96
C GLY A 51 1.00 7.55 -4.11
N THR A 52 -0.19 8.00 -3.75
CA THR A 52 -1.21 7.19 -3.07
C THR A 52 -2.39 6.97 -4.02
N VAL A 53 -2.90 5.74 -4.07
CA VAL A 53 -4.20 5.43 -4.67
C VAL A 53 -5.03 4.60 -3.69
N SER A 54 -6.35 4.64 -3.78
CA SER A 54 -7.24 3.89 -2.90
C SER A 54 -8.30 3.16 -3.70
N ASP A 55 -8.67 1.97 -3.24
CA ASP A 55 -9.84 1.27 -3.77
C ASP A 55 -11.08 2.16 -3.71
N SER A 56 -11.90 2.12 -4.76
CA SER A 56 -12.98 3.09 -4.98
C SER A 56 -14.26 2.77 -4.22
N GLY A 57 -14.39 1.53 -3.73
CA GLY A 57 -15.46 1.10 -2.85
C GLY A 57 -15.92 -0.32 -3.09
N CYS A 58 -17.18 -0.59 -2.79
CA CYS A 58 -17.75 -1.92 -2.89
C CYS A 58 -18.63 -2.05 -4.13
N GLY A 59 -18.42 -3.13 -4.88
CA GLY A 59 -19.34 -3.61 -5.91
C GLY A 59 -20.14 -4.81 -5.41
N GLY A 60 -21.26 -5.10 -6.05
CA GLY A 60 -22.06 -6.27 -5.71
C GLY A 60 -23.22 -6.51 -6.66
N TRP A 61 -23.57 -7.78 -6.84
CA TRP A 61 -24.81 -8.22 -7.50
C TRP A 61 -25.34 -9.48 -6.83
N GLY A 62 -26.61 -9.44 -6.42
CA GLY A 62 -27.19 -10.48 -5.57
C GLY A 62 -26.44 -10.61 -4.24
N GLU A 63 -26.03 -11.83 -3.93
CA GLU A 63 -25.25 -12.17 -2.72
C GLU A 63 -23.75 -11.96 -2.91
N ASN A 64 -23.28 -11.71 -4.13
CA ASN A 64 -21.86 -11.48 -4.39
C ASN A 64 -21.49 -10.04 -4.02
N ARG A 65 -20.35 -9.90 -3.34
CA ARG A 65 -19.71 -8.64 -2.98
C ARG A 65 -18.25 -8.71 -3.40
N TRP A 66 -17.67 -7.55 -3.72
CA TRP A 66 -16.26 -7.44 -4.03
C TRP A 66 -15.80 -6.00 -3.85
N VAL A 67 -14.50 -5.82 -3.66
CA VAL A 67 -13.88 -4.50 -3.69
C VAL A 67 -13.62 -4.07 -5.14
N GLN A 68 -13.96 -2.82 -5.45
CA GLN A 68 -13.59 -2.16 -6.70
C GLN A 68 -12.14 -1.68 -6.59
N ARG A 69 -11.24 -2.48 -7.14
CA ARG A 69 -9.80 -2.27 -7.01
C ARG A 69 -9.31 -1.05 -7.79
N ALA A 70 -8.43 -0.28 -7.16
CA ALA A 70 -7.68 0.77 -7.85
C ALA A 70 -6.61 0.19 -8.78
N TYR A 71 -6.28 0.93 -9.83
CA TYR A 71 -5.06 0.68 -10.60
C TYR A 71 -3.86 1.26 -9.85
N VAL A 72 -2.93 0.41 -9.43
CA VAL A 72 -1.64 0.81 -8.85
C VAL A 72 -0.59 0.84 -9.97
N PRO A 73 0.02 2.00 -10.28
CA PRO A 73 0.95 2.13 -11.41
C PRO A 73 2.26 1.33 -11.31
N SER A 74 2.54 0.74 -10.14
CA SER A 74 3.77 0.02 -9.84
C SER A 74 3.48 -1.24 -9.05
N GLY A 75 4.34 -2.25 -9.20
CA GLY A 75 4.33 -3.47 -8.36
C GLY A 75 5.01 -3.27 -6.99
N TYR A 76 5.60 -2.11 -6.74
CA TYR A 76 6.26 -1.78 -5.49
C TYR A 76 5.35 -0.86 -4.69
N TYR A 77 4.63 -1.41 -3.72
CA TYR A 77 3.70 -0.65 -2.89
C TYR A 77 3.61 -1.21 -1.48
N ASP A 78 3.07 -0.39 -0.59
CA ASP A 78 2.57 -0.77 0.73
C ASP A 78 1.05 -0.68 0.73
N THR A 79 0.40 -1.58 1.45
CA THR A 79 -1.07 -1.65 1.55
C THR A 79 -1.53 -1.39 2.97
N TYR A 80 -2.53 -0.54 3.12
CA TYR A 80 -3.17 -0.24 4.40
C TYR A 80 -4.67 -0.51 4.26
N VAL A 81 -5.27 -1.21 5.22
CA VAL A 81 -6.72 -1.47 5.18
C VAL A 81 -7.46 -0.14 5.32
N ALA A 82 -8.42 0.09 4.43
CA ALA A 82 -9.21 1.33 4.38
C ALA A 82 -10.67 1.11 4.75
N PHE A 83 -11.25 -0.01 4.31
CA PHE A 83 -12.64 -0.37 4.56
C PHE A 83 -12.87 -1.87 4.30
N TYR A 84 -14.04 -2.36 4.72
CA TYR A 84 -14.53 -3.69 4.38
C TYR A 84 -15.79 -3.60 3.51
N CYS A 85 -16.01 -4.58 2.65
CA CYS A 85 -17.23 -4.76 1.89
C CYS A 85 -18.11 -5.80 2.57
N GLY A 86 -19.03 -5.30 3.39
CA GLY A 86 -19.98 -6.08 4.15
C GLY A 86 -21.34 -6.23 3.47
N PRO A 87 -22.29 -6.89 4.16
CA PRO A 87 -23.64 -7.13 3.64
C PRO A 87 -24.36 -5.84 3.24
N TYR A 88 -24.09 -4.74 3.95
CA TYR A 88 -24.75 -3.43 3.77
C TYR A 88 -23.94 -2.43 2.93
N GLY A 89 -22.79 -2.82 2.38
CA GLY A 89 -21.94 -1.96 1.56
C GLY A 89 -20.56 -1.74 2.18
N MET A 90 -20.04 -0.51 2.08
CA MET A 90 -18.75 -0.15 2.66
C MET A 90 -18.88 0.02 4.17
N GLU A 91 -18.07 -0.72 4.92
CA GLU A 91 -17.99 -0.69 6.38
C GLU A 91 -16.62 -0.14 6.80
N PRO A 92 -16.54 0.68 7.86
CA PRO A 92 -15.27 1.18 8.38
C PRO A 92 -14.46 0.06 9.06
N ILE A 93 -13.15 0.32 9.19
CA ILE A 93 -12.21 -0.53 9.94
C ILE A 93 -12.45 -0.49 11.46
#